data_AF-A0A061IZ30-F1
#
_entry.id   AF-A0A061IZ30-F1
#
_cell.length_a   1.000
_cell.length_b   1.000
_cell.length_c   1.000
_cell.angle_alpha   90.00
_cell.angle_beta   90.00
_cell.angle_gamma   90.00
#
_symmetry.space_group_name_H-M   'P 1'
#
loop_
_entity.id
_entity.type
_entity.pdbx_description
1 polymer ?
#
loop_
_entity_poly.entity_id
_entity_poly.type
_entity_poly.pdbx_seq_one_letter_code
_entity_poly.pdbx_strand_id
1 'polypeptide(L)'
;MLRRKGYIGRQLRPSQLARELLPADQTWCATCHLAVLKKNWPDHRALRSHRLASSKMQKMKQLSLDMWARHRAAPLQEESAHEKGIEAEFERFRNDQRKREGIAHASPWQK
;
A
#
# COMPACT_ATOMS: atom_id res chain seq x y z
N MET A 1 14.87 -12.44 24.69
CA MET A 1 13.41 -12.65 24.75
C MET A 1 12.72 -11.63 23.85
N LEU A 2 12.23 -12.04 22.67
CA LEU A 2 11.49 -11.18 21.75
C LEU A 2 10.17 -10.76 22.41
N ARG A 3 10.03 -9.48 22.75
CA ARG A 3 8.78 -8.91 23.28
C ARG A 3 7.71 -8.97 22.19
N ARG A 4 6.80 -9.94 22.29
CA ARG A 4 5.64 -10.16 21.42
C ARG A 4 4.56 -9.06 21.56
N LYS A 5 4.89 -7.80 21.31
CA LYS A 5 3.89 -6.73 21.19
C LYS A 5 3.60 -6.50 19.70
N GLY A 6 2.67 -7.28 19.15
CA GLY A 6 2.17 -7.06 17.78
C GLY A 6 1.54 -8.26 17.09
N TYR A 7 1.85 -9.49 17.54
CA TYR A 7 1.29 -10.72 16.97
C TYR A 7 -0.07 -11.06 17.60
N ILE A 8 -1.08 -10.24 17.33
CA ILE A 8 -2.49 -10.61 17.54
C ILE A 8 -3.17 -10.51 16.18
N GLY A 9 -3.23 -11.62 15.45
CA GLY A 9 -4.18 -11.84 14.36
C GLY A 9 -3.88 -11.26 12.98
N ARG A 10 -2.83 -10.45 12.76
CA ARG A 10 -2.42 -10.04 11.41
C ARG A 10 -1.15 -10.74 10.97
N GLN A 11 -1.23 -11.55 9.90
CA GLN A 11 -0.07 -12.07 9.21
C GLN A 11 0.76 -10.88 8.71
N LEU A 12 1.95 -10.69 9.29
CA LEU A 12 2.86 -9.63 8.88
C LEU A 12 3.23 -9.83 7.41
N ARG A 13 3.24 -8.73 6.64
CA ARG A 13 3.79 -8.79 5.28
C ARG A 13 5.26 -9.18 5.36
N PRO A 14 5.81 -9.95 4.40
CA PRO A 14 7.19 -10.40 4.43
C PRO A 14 8.23 -9.30 4.70
N SER A 15 8.00 -8.07 4.22
CA SER A 15 8.84 -6.90 4.50
C SER A 15 8.80 -6.42 5.96
N GLN A 16 7.64 -6.51 6.60
CA GLN A 16 7.47 -6.17 8.03
C GLN A 16 8.14 -7.22 8.90
N LEU A 17 7.94 -8.50 8.56
CA LEU A 17 8.58 -9.61 9.25
C LEU A 17 10.12 -9.52 9.13
N ALA A 18 10.62 -9.21 7.93
CA ALA A 18 12.04 -9.03 7.71
C ALA A 18 12.64 -7.89 8.55
N ARG A 19 11.91 -6.81 8.80
CA ARG A 19 12.38 -5.71 9.66
C ARG A 19 12.54 -6.13 11.11
N GLU A 20 11.74 -7.09 11.58
CA GLU A 20 11.81 -7.61 12.95
C GLU A 20 12.87 -8.70 13.11
N LEU A 21 13.10 -9.50 12.06
CA LEU A 21 13.97 -10.68 12.13
C LEU A 21 15.38 -10.47 11.59
N LEU A 22 15.59 -9.55 10.64
CA LEU A 22 16.89 -9.39 10.01
C LEU A 22 17.88 -8.64 10.90
N PRO A 23 19.17 -9.06 10.89
CA PRO A 23 20.25 -8.28 11.45
C PRO A 23 20.33 -6.86 10.89
N ALA A 24 20.88 -5.92 11.67
CA ALA A 24 20.93 -4.49 11.32
C ALA A 24 21.76 -4.19 10.07
N ASP A 25 22.67 -5.08 9.67
CA ASP A 25 23.51 -4.99 8.48
C ASP A 25 22.85 -5.58 7.22
N GLN A 26 21.66 -6.18 7.35
CA GLN A 26 20.93 -6.80 6.27
C GLN A 26 19.64 -6.03 5.93
N THR A 27 19.16 -6.25 4.72
CA THR A 27 17.89 -5.72 4.20
C THR A 27 17.19 -6.78 3.36
N TRP A 28 15.86 -6.76 3.36
CA TRP A 28 15.07 -7.69 2.57
C TRP A 28 14.82 -7.17 1.16
N CYS A 29 15.17 -7.98 0.16
CA CYS A 29 14.81 -7.73 -1.22
C CYS A 29 13.40 -8.26 -1.51
N ALA A 30 12.44 -7.36 -1.66
CA ALA A 30 11.07 -7.73 -2.05
C ALA A 30 10.96 -8.27 -3.49
N THR A 31 11.95 -8.02 -4.34
CA THR A 31 11.97 -8.55 -5.72
C THR A 31 12.48 -9.98 -5.78
N CYS A 32 13.55 -10.27 -5.04
CA CYS A 32 14.24 -11.56 -5.09
C CYS A 32 13.89 -12.48 -3.91
N HIS A 33 13.12 -11.99 -2.94
CA HIS A 33 12.69 -12.71 -1.74
C HIS A 33 13.87 -13.27 -0.93
N LEU A 34 14.89 -12.44 -0.70
CA LEU A 34 16.09 -12.83 0.02
C LEU A 34 16.67 -11.67 0.84
N ALA A 35 17.38 -12.02 1.91
CA ALA A 35 18.14 -11.06 2.71
C ALA A 35 19.46 -10.71 2.01
N VAL A 36 19.79 -9.42 1.94
CA VAL A 36 20.99 -8.89 1.29
C VAL A 36 21.72 -8.01 2.30
N LEU A 37 23.04 -8.14 2.35
CA LEU A 37 23.87 -7.21 3.13
C LEU A 37 23.72 -5.80 2.55
N LYS A 38 23.47 -4.81 3.41
CA LYS A 38 23.29 -3.41 3.01
C LYS A 38 24.48 -2.88 2.19
N LYS A 39 25.70 -3.29 2.54
CA LYS A 39 26.93 -2.96 1.78
C LYS A 39 26.92 -3.47 0.34
N ASN A 40 26.29 -4.63 0.09
CA ASN A 40 26.25 -5.28 -1.23
C ASN A 40 24.93 -4.98 -1.97
N TRP A 41 24.09 -4.08 -1.42
CA TRP A 41 22.81 -3.74 -2.02
C TRP A 41 22.93 -3.15 -3.45
N PRO A 42 23.89 -2.26 -3.74
CA PRO A 42 24.08 -1.75 -5.10
C PRO A 42 24.39 -2.87 -6.10
N ASP A 43 25.30 -3.77 -5.75
CA ASP A 43 25.70 -4.90 -6.59
C ASP A 43 24.54 -5.86 -6.80
N HIS A 44 23.81 -6.19 -5.73
CA HIS A 44 22.62 -7.02 -5.81
C HIS A 44 21.58 -6.47 -6.79
N ARG A 45 21.33 -5.14 -6.78
CA ARG A 45 20.40 -4.50 -7.73
C ARG A 45 20.93 -4.49 -9.16
N ALA A 46 22.25 -4.49 -9.33
CA ALA A 46 22.89 -4.54 -10.65
C ALA A 46 22.85 -5.94 -11.27
N LEU A 47 22.68 -7.00 -10.48
CA LEU A 47 22.60 -8.37 -10.98
C LEU A 47 21.50 -8.54 -12.03
N ARG A 48 21.83 -9.28 -13.10
CA ARG A 48 20.89 -9.62 -14.18
C ARG A 48 19.64 -10.30 -13.65
N SER A 49 19.77 -11.19 -12.67
CA SER A 49 18.65 -11.88 -12.02
C SER A 49 17.67 -10.91 -11.36
N HIS A 50 18.18 -9.93 -10.61
CA HIS A 50 17.35 -8.90 -9.96
C HIS A 50 16.62 -8.03 -10.98
N ARG A 51 17.31 -7.61 -12.05
CA ARG A 51 16.72 -6.80 -13.13
C ARG A 51 15.60 -7.57 -13.86
N LEU A 52 15.83 -8.84 -14.19
CA LEU A 52 14.83 -9.69 -14.83
C LEU A 52 13.61 -9.90 -13.93
N ALA A 53 13.83 -10.19 -12.64
CA ALA A 53 12.74 -10.34 -11.68
C ALA A 53 11.94 -9.04 -11.52
N SER A 54 12.61 -7.89 -11.45
CA SER A 54 11.97 -6.57 -11.37
C SER A 54 11.10 -6.29 -12.60
N SER A 55 11.64 -6.54 -13.80
CA SER A 55 10.87 -6.38 -15.05
C SER A 55 9.66 -7.31 -15.10
N LYS A 56 9.81 -8.57 -14.67
CA LYS A 56 8.70 -9.52 -14.59
C LYS A 56 7.60 -9.03 -13.64
N MET A 57 7.98 -8.57 -12.44
CA MET A 57 7.01 -8.04 -11.47
C MET A 57 6.26 -6.82 -12.01
N GLN A 58 6.96 -5.90 -12.68
CA GLN A 58 6.34 -4.74 -13.30
C GLN A 58 5.34 -5.13 -14.40
N LYS A 59 5.70 -6.10 -15.25
CA LYS A 59 4.78 -6.63 -16.29
C LYS A 59 3.54 -7.28 -15.67
N MET A 60 3.70 -8.08 -14.62
CA MET A 60 2.54 -8.69 -13.95
C MET A 60 1.64 -7.65 -13.28
N LYS A 61 2.23 -6.61 -12.67
CA LYS A 61 1.45 -5.49 -12.11
C LYS A 61 0.65 -4.80 -13.20
N GLN A 62 1.29 -4.47 -14.33
CA GLN A 62 0.59 -3.82 -15.45
C GLN A 62 -0.55 -4.70 -15.97
N LEU A 63 -0.30 -5.99 -16.20
CA LEU A 63 -1.33 -6.92 -16.66
C LEU A 63 -2.50 -7.00 -15.68
N SER A 64 -2.23 -7.06 -14.37
CA SER A 64 -3.27 -7.06 -13.34
C SER A 64 -4.11 -5.78 -13.38
N LEU A 65 -3.48 -4.62 -13.57
CA LEU A 65 -4.16 -3.33 -13.67
C LEU A 65 -5.01 -3.25 -14.95
N ASP A 66 -4.48 -3.71 -16.08
CA ASP A 66 -5.19 -3.74 -17.36
C ASP A 66 -6.42 -4.66 -17.30
N MET A 67 -6.27 -5.85 -16.69
CA MET A 67 -7.38 -6.78 -16.48
C MET A 67 -8.46 -6.16 -15.60
N TRP A 68 -8.06 -5.47 -14.54
CA TRP A 68 -8.99 -4.79 -13.64
C TRP A 68 -9.72 -3.65 -14.34
N ALA A 69 -9.01 -2.83 -15.13
CA ALA A 69 -9.58 -1.74 -15.92
C ALA A 69 -10.62 -2.27 -16.93
N ARG A 70 -10.28 -3.35 -17.65
CA ARG A 70 -11.20 -4.02 -18.58
C ARG A 70 -12.43 -4.58 -17.87
N HIS A 71 -12.25 -5.21 -16.73
CA HIS A 71 -13.37 -5.77 -15.95
C HIS A 71 -14.35 -4.69 -15.47
N ARG A 72 -13.82 -3.52 -15.07
CA ARG A 72 -14.63 -2.41 -14.55
C ARG A 72 -15.09 -1.41 -15.61
N ALA A 73 -14.70 -1.59 -16.88
CA ALA A 73 -14.88 -0.62 -17.97
C ALA A 73 -14.41 0.81 -17.59
N ALA A 74 -13.42 0.89 -16.70
CA ALA A 74 -12.87 2.13 -16.15
C ALA A 74 -11.35 2.13 -16.38
N PRO A 75 -10.86 2.77 -17.45
CA PRO A 75 -9.43 2.94 -17.69
C PRO A 75 -8.78 3.67 -16.51
N LEU A 76 -7.66 3.15 -15.99
CA LEU A 76 -6.94 3.75 -14.86
C LEU A 76 -6.54 5.24 -15.06
N GLN A 77 -6.40 5.65 -16.33
CA GLN A 77 -6.10 7.04 -16.70
C GLN A 77 -7.26 7.99 -16.37
N GLU A 78 -8.50 7.52 -16.42
CA GLU A 78 -9.69 8.33 -16.10
C GLU A 78 -9.85 8.53 -14.59
N GLU A 79 -9.59 7.49 -13.77
CA GLU A 79 -9.68 7.60 -12.30
C GLU A 79 -8.57 8.52 -11.73
N SER A 80 -7.37 8.51 -12.31
CA SER A 80 -6.25 9.37 -11.86
C SER A 80 -6.41 10.83 -12.31
N ALA A 81 -7.08 11.08 -13.44
CA ALA A 81 -7.36 12.45 -13.91
C ALA A 81 -8.27 13.22 -12.95
N HIS A 82 -9.11 12.52 -12.18
CA HIS A 82 -10.03 13.09 -11.20
C HIS A 82 -9.50 13.06 -9.76
N GLU A 83 -8.26 12.64 -9.51
CA GLU A 83 -7.71 12.48 -8.14
C GLU A 83 -7.83 13.78 -7.30
N LYS A 84 -7.59 14.95 -7.92
CA LYS A 84 -7.81 16.26 -7.28
C LYS A 84 -9.29 16.59 -7.02
N GLY A 85 -10.18 16.10 -7.88
CA GLY A 85 -11.63 16.24 -7.71
C GLY A 85 -12.18 15.35 -6.59
N ILE A 86 -11.63 14.14 -6.47
CA ILE A 86 -11.98 13.15 -5.45
C ILE A 86 -11.65 13.67 -4.05
N GLU A 87 -10.45 14.21 -3.82
CA GLU A 87 -10.09 14.78 -2.51
C GLU A 87 -11.04 15.93 -2.11
N ALA A 88 -11.37 16.82 -3.05
CA ALA A 88 -12.32 17.91 -2.82
C ALA A 88 -13.75 17.41 -2.56
N GLU A 89 -14.15 16.30 -3.17
CA GLU A 89 -15.44 15.65 -2.95
C GLU A 89 -15.51 14.95 -1.59
N PHE A 90 -14.43 14.28 -1.17
CA PHE A 90 -14.29 13.72 0.18
C PHE A 90 -14.30 14.80 1.26
N GLU A 91 -13.66 15.95 1.03
CA GLU A 91 -13.68 17.09 1.96
C GLU A 91 -15.10 17.66 2.09
N ARG A 92 -15.82 17.81 0.97
CA ARG A 92 -17.25 18.21 0.96
C ARG A 92 -18.11 17.20 1.72
N PHE A 93 -17.93 15.91 1.45
CA PHE A 93 -18.66 14.85 2.15
C PHE A 93 -18.39 14.87 3.66
N ARG A 94 -17.13 15.00 4.09
CA ARG A 94 -16.76 15.13 5.51
C ARG A 94 -17.41 16.36 6.17
N ASN A 95 -17.46 17.49 5.46
CA ASN A 95 -18.14 18.70 5.94
C ASN A 95 -19.65 18.49 6.10
N ASP A 96 -20.29 17.83 5.13
CA ASP A 96 -21.72 17.54 5.19
C ASP A 96 -22.06 16.51 6.26
N GLN A 97 -21.23 15.49 6.48
CA GLN A 97 -21.37 14.57 7.60
C GLN A 97 -21.27 15.29 8.94
N ARG A 98 -20.25 16.14 9.14
CA ARG A 98 -20.11 16.96 10.35
C ARG A 98 -21.31 17.87 10.59
N LYS A 99 -21.88 18.47 9.55
CA LYS A 99 -23.11 19.27 9.65
C LYS A 99 -24.29 18.41 10.08
N ARG A 100 -24.48 17.24 9.47
CA ARG A 100 -25.58 16.32 9.80
C ARG A 100 -25.47 15.81 11.24
N GLU A 101 -24.28 15.43 11.67
CA GLU A 101 -24.01 15.02 13.05
C GLU A 101 -24.19 16.18 14.04
N GLY A 102 -23.74 17.38 13.68
CA GLY A 102 -23.97 18.60 14.48
C GLY A 102 -25.46 18.97 14.60
N ILE A 103 -26.24 18.80 13.52
CA ILE A 103 -27.70 19.00 13.52
C ILE A 103 -28.39 17.90 14.33
N ALA A 104 -27.92 16.65 14.25
CA ALA A 104 -28.42 15.54 15.07
C ALA A 104 -28.17 15.76 16.57
N HIS A 105 -27.02 16.35 16.93
CA HIS A 105 -26.73 16.76 18.31
C HIS A 105 -27.46 18.03 18.75
N ALA A 106 -27.89 18.88 17.82
CA ALA A 106 -28.63 20.10 18.08
C ALA A 106 -30.16 19.93 18.05
N SER A 107 -30.69 18.73 17.76
CA SER A 107 -32.12 18.45 17.84
C SER A 107 -32.53 18.13 19.29
N PRO A 108 -33.20 19.04 20.02
CA PRO A 108 -33.58 18.84 21.43
C PRO A 108 -34.96 18.19 21.57
N TRP A 109 -35.51 17.59 20.50
CA TRP A 109 -36.88 17.07 20.48
C TRP A 109 -36.92 15.55 20.32
N GLN A 110 -36.60 14.87 21.41
CA GLN A 110 -37.35 13.68 21.85
C GLN A 110 -37.55 13.79 23.37
N LYS A 111 -38.57 14.55 23.76
CA LYS A 111 -39.40 14.29 24.94
C LYS A 111 -40.62 13.51 24.48
#